data_AF-A0AB40BPD4-F1
#
_entry.id   AF-A0AB40BPD4-F1
#
_cell.length_a   1.000
_cell.length_b   1.000
_cell.length_c   1.000
_cell.angle_alpha   90.00
_cell.angle_beta   90.00
_cell.angle_gamma   90.00
#
_symmetry.space_group_name_H-M   'P 1'
#
loop_
_entity.id
_entity.type
_entity.pdbx_description
1 polymer ?
#
loop_
_entity_poly.entity_id
_entity_poly.type
_entity_poly.pdbx_seq_one_letter_code
_entity_poly.pdbx_strand_id
1 'polypeptide(L)'
;MAHGFIASQKGIDMEVEGREIFRELIRRSLLQRKIVTESRSRPLLPISSYTYSSEKGRVCTMHDLIHDLAHFVMENECFMSLYSSAAPEISTRPCHLNLLIDKNYNQVDCSTIHTGLHCRRDSSVLSRLKFVRVLDLSSTRIKELPASIEHLHHLRYLDISDNPIRKLPESICMLVNLQTLKLYSCRKLSELPKSITYMNSLRHFLFDRLNLKALPTGLSQLQNLKTLTGYTVGDDAENSIGQLKSLNPFGEFALYNIQKMKNADDARKADMGNKKLIQTLKLNWIASSPGNDYEYCLMENAEEVLEALKPPSGVKELTVSYYPGKQLPMWMGEMQQFQYLYCIELSECRECEQLPPLETLPNLADLRISGMDGIKHILNNSRGNALQSFPALRGLNLYSMMNLEGWCVEEGREANLSLFPCLIQMNIRRCPKLTTMPPIPTLQELSMEQSFCKTQISLVSKERRFFKHLKSLRRLKINPCTEELVLLLADEKNFQVSRHGVFGARNATPYFTIQIRIVSLS
;
A
#
# COMPACT_ATOMS: atom_id res chain seq x y z
N MET A 1 -3.51 24.15 -4.08
CA MET A 1 -3.91 24.11 -5.52
C MET A 1 -5.38 24.46 -5.69
N ALA A 2 -6.32 23.67 -5.15
CA ALA A 2 -7.77 23.89 -5.34
C ALA A 2 -8.28 25.32 -4.99
N HIS A 3 -7.77 25.94 -3.93
CA HIS A 3 -8.13 27.33 -3.58
C HIS A 3 -7.50 28.40 -4.50
N GLY A 4 -6.51 28.06 -5.32
CA GLY A 4 -5.75 29.01 -6.14
C GLY A 4 -4.53 29.62 -5.45
N PHE A 5 -4.19 29.21 -4.22
CA PHE A 5 -2.99 29.70 -3.49
C PHE A 5 -1.65 29.33 -4.16
N ILE A 6 -1.68 28.40 -5.10
CA ILE A 6 -0.51 28.02 -5.91
C ILE A 6 -0.87 28.43 -7.33
N ALA A 7 -0.22 29.46 -7.84
CA ALA A 7 -0.36 29.87 -9.22
C ALA A 7 0.46 28.92 -10.11
N SER A 8 0.11 28.82 -11.39
CA SER A 8 1.06 28.27 -12.38
C SER A 8 1.86 29.46 -12.91
N GLN A 9 3.14 29.53 -12.55
CA GLN A 9 4.07 30.47 -13.20
C GLN A 9 4.41 29.96 -14.61
N LYS A 10 4.65 30.86 -15.58
CA LYS A 10 4.91 30.50 -16.99
C LYS A 10 5.96 29.38 -17.09
N GLY A 11 5.51 28.17 -17.44
CA GLY A 11 6.34 26.99 -17.67
C GLY A 11 6.54 26.03 -16.48
N ILE A 12 6.03 26.36 -15.28
CA ILE A 12 6.14 25.50 -14.09
C ILE A 12 4.76 24.95 -13.72
N ASP A 13 4.69 23.63 -13.55
CA ASP A 13 3.46 22.94 -13.17
C ASP A 13 3.11 23.20 -11.70
N MET A 14 1.82 23.38 -11.39
CA MET A 14 1.36 23.73 -10.03
C MET A 14 1.77 22.69 -8.98
N GLU A 15 1.92 21.43 -9.37
CA GLU A 15 2.37 20.34 -8.51
C GLU A 15 3.86 20.47 -8.17
N VAL A 16 4.67 21.02 -9.08
CA VAL A 16 6.09 21.28 -8.82
C VAL A 16 6.21 22.44 -7.83
N GLU A 17 5.53 23.55 -8.09
CA GLU A 17 5.52 24.73 -7.22
C GLU A 17 4.92 24.40 -5.86
N GLY A 18 3.81 23.66 -5.82
CA GLY A 18 3.18 23.19 -4.59
C GLY A 18 4.10 22.30 -3.74
N ARG A 19 4.88 21.41 -4.37
CA ARG A 19 5.89 20.62 -3.65
C ARG A 19 7.00 21.49 -3.08
N GLU A 20 7.42 22.53 -3.79
CA GLU A 20 8.48 23.42 -3.30
C GLU A 20 8.00 24.30 -2.14
N ILE A 21 6.79 24.85 -2.23
CA ILE A 21 6.15 25.56 -1.12
C ILE A 21 6.04 24.64 0.10
N PHE A 22 5.60 23.40 -0.09
CA PHE A 22 5.52 22.42 1.01
C PHE A 22 6.90 22.11 1.62
N ARG A 23 7.95 21.98 0.80
CA ARG A 23 9.33 21.83 1.30
C ARG A 23 9.77 23.05 2.09
N GLU A 24 9.42 24.25 1.65
CA GLU A 24 9.75 25.48 2.35
C GLU A 24 9.08 25.59 3.72
N LEU A 25 7.81 25.21 3.84
CA LEU A 25 7.11 25.12 5.13
C LEU A 25 7.84 24.18 6.10
N ILE A 26 8.40 23.08 5.59
CA ILE A 26 9.20 22.15 6.40
C ILE A 26 10.58 22.73 6.73
N ARG A 27 11.27 23.38 5.78
CA ARG A 27 12.57 24.03 6.03
C ARG A 27 12.47 25.11 7.11
N ARG A 28 11.33 25.81 7.15
CA ARG A 28 11.01 26.82 8.18
C ARG A 28 10.49 26.23 9.48
N SER A 29 10.40 24.90 9.60
CA SER A 29 9.91 24.19 10.78
C SER A 29 8.46 24.54 11.17
N LEU A 30 7.67 25.11 10.26
CA LEU A 30 6.23 25.31 10.45
C LEU A 30 5.48 23.98 10.37
N LEU A 31 6.06 23.03 9.63
CA LEU A 31 5.55 21.69 9.41
C LEU A 31 6.67 20.67 9.69
N GLN A 32 6.35 19.62 10.43
CA GLN A 32 7.27 18.55 10.80
C GLN A 32 6.87 17.26 10.09
N ARG A 33 7.83 16.59 9.42
CA ARG A 33 7.61 15.28 8.82
C ARG A 33 7.71 14.20 9.89
N LYS A 34 6.65 13.42 10.06
CA LYS A 34 6.62 12.21 10.88
C LYS A 34 6.57 10.99 9.97
N ILE A 35 7.51 10.07 10.17
CA ILE A 35 7.45 8.75 9.56
C ILE A 35 6.59 7.88 10.47
N VAL A 36 5.35 7.61 10.07
CA VAL A 36 4.53 6.58 10.70
C VAL A 36 4.95 5.24 10.11
N THR A 37 5.83 4.55 10.81
CA THR A 37 6.03 3.11 10.57
C THR A 37 4.76 2.40 10.97
N GLU A 38 4.15 1.62 10.07
CA GLU A 38 3.05 0.72 10.40
C GLU A 38 3.53 -0.33 11.43
N SER A 39 3.52 0.01 12.71
CA SER A 39 3.64 -0.97 13.78
C SER A 39 2.33 -1.78 13.81
N ARG A 40 2.46 -3.11 13.79
CA ARG A 40 1.38 -4.13 13.85
C ARG A 40 0.56 -4.14 15.15
N SER A 41 0.36 -2.98 15.76
CA SER A 41 -0.51 -2.78 16.90
C SER A 41 -1.16 -1.44 16.64
N ARG A 42 -2.40 -1.43 16.13
CA ARG A 42 -3.19 -0.19 16.05
C ARG A 42 -3.28 0.37 17.48
N PRO A 43 -2.60 1.46 17.83
CA PRO A 43 -2.97 2.18 19.04
C PRO A 43 -4.32 2.80 18.73
N LEU A 44 -5.24 2.78 19.68
CA LEU A 44 -6.44 3.61 19.65
C LEU A 44 -5.97 5.07 19.73
N LEU A 45 -5.58 5.64 18.60
CA LEU A 45 -5.41 7.08 18.48
C LEU A 45 -6.80 7.73 18.41
N PRO A 46 -6.94 8.97 18.90
CA PRO A 46 -8.17 9.74 18.82
C PRO A 46 -8.65 9.83 17.37
N ILE A 47 -9.96 10.01 17.19
CA ILE A 47 -10.76 9.82 15.97
C ILE A 47 -10.37 10.74 14.78
N SER A 48 -9.21 11.39 14.78
CA SER A 48 -8.72 12.27 13.70
C SER A 48 -7.54 11.74 12.87
N SER A 49 -7.07 10.50 13.04
CA SER A 49 -5.98 9.95 12.20
C SER A 49 -6.36 8.66 11.48
N TYR A 50 -7.28 8.75 10.51
CA TYR A 50 -7.37 7.74 9.44
C TYR A 50 -6.33 8.12 8.36
N THR A 51 -5.09 7.72 8.57
CA THR A 51 -4.03 7.84 7.56
C THR A 51 -4.28 6.83 6.46
N TYR A 52 -4.96 7.23 5.38
CA TYR A 52 -4.99 6.47 4.14
C TYR A 52 -3.68 6.70 3.38
N SER A 53 -2.87 5.65 3.32
CA SER A 53 -1.60 5.61 2.62
C SER A 53 -1.81 5.47 1.11
N SER A 54 -1.46 6.51 0.36
CA SER A 54 -0.83 6.35 -0.97
C SER A 54 0.62 6.85 -0.99
N GLU A 55 1.09 7.42 0.12
CA GLU A 55 2.51 7.51 0.46
C GLU A 55 2.71 6.82 1.80
N LYS A 56 3.42 5.68 1.81
CA LYS A 56 3.81 4.96 3.04
C LYS A 56 4.26 5.95 4.13
N GLY A 57 3.44 6.09 5.16
CA GLY A 57 3.84 6.63 6.46
C GLY A 57 4.34 8.08 6.50
N ARG A 58 4.13 8.93 5.49
CA ARG A 58 4.54 10.35 5.59
C ARG A 58 3.38 11.19 6.09
N VAL A 59 3.28 11.32 7.41
CA VAL A 59 2.35 12.26 8.05
C VAL A 59 3.09 13.56 8.31
N CYS A 60 2.40 14.68 8.19
CA CYS A 60 2.93 15.96 8.62
C CYS A 60 2.18 16.43 9.87
N THR A 61 2.91 16.91 10.86
CA THR A 61 2.35 17.51 12.07
C THR A 61 2.82 18.95 12.19
N MET A 62 2.03 19.77 12.86
CA MET A 62 2.40 21.13 13.25
C MET A 62 2.62 21.14 14.76
N HIS A 63 3.55 21.94 15.25
CA HIS A 63 3.73 22.13 16.70
C HIS A 63 2.52 22.92 17.26
N ASP A 64 2.04 22.57 18.45
CA ASP A 64 0.82 23.14 19.05
C ASP A 64 0.86 24.69 19.08
N LEU A 65 1.97 25.29 19.50
CA LEU A 65 2.12 26.77 19.46
C LEU A 65 2.00 27.39 18.05
N ILE A 66 2.47 26.70 17.00
CA ILE A 66 2.33 27.18 15.62
C ILE A 66 0.89 26.99 15.14
N HIS A 67 0.25 25.91 15.58
CA HIS A 67 -1.18 25.67 15.36
C HIS A 67 -2.02 26.77 16.02
N ASP A 68 -1.75 27.12 17.27
CA ASP A 68 -2.48 28.17 18.00
C ASP A 68 -2.28 29.54 17.36
N LEU A 69 -1.06 29.85 16.90
CA LEU A 69 -0.78 31.05 16.12
C LEU A 69 -1.57 31.06 14.80
N ALA A 70 -1.59 29.95 14.07
CA ALA A 70 -2.36 29.84 12.83
C ALA A 70 -3.86 30.00 13.09
N HIS A 71 -4.38 29.43 14.17
CA HIS A 71 -5.77 29.58 14.58
C HIS A 71 -6.09 31.05 14.92
N PHE A 72 -5.25 31.72 15.72
CA PHE A 72 -5.41 33.13 16.07
C PHE A 72 -5.44 34.04 14.83
N VAL A 73 -4.55 33.80 13.86
CA VAL A 73 -4.52 34.57 12.61
C VAL A 73 -5.77 34.31 11.75
N MET A 74 -6.33 33.11 11.80
CA MET A 74 -7.45 32.66 10.95
C MET A 74 -8.82 32.70 11.63
N GLU A 75 -8.93 33.28 12.83
CA GLU A 75 -10.11 33.20 13.71
C GLU A 75 -11.43 33.62 13.02
N ASN A 76 -11.35 34.56 12.08
CA ASN A 76 -12.52 35.08 11.34
C ASN A 76 -12.75 34.40 9.98
N GLU A 77 -11.83 33.56 9.51
CA GLU A 77 -11.87 32.93 8.17
C GLU A 77 -12.07 31.41 8.23
N CYS A 78 -11.67 30.77 9.33
CA CYS A 78 -11.76 29.34 9.56
C CYS A 78 -12.71 29.02 10.74
N PHE A 79 -13.77 28.28 10.47
CA PHE A 79 -14.65 27.76 11.52
C PHE A 79 -14.39 26.27 11.76
N MET A 80 -13.99 25.93 12.98
CA MET A 80 -13.75 24.56 13.44
C MET A 80 -14.66 24.24 14.62
N SER A 81 -15.68 23.41 14.42
CA SER A 81 -16.48 22.90 15.53
C SER A 81 -15.97 21.52 15.94
N LEU A 82 -15.03 21.50 16.88
CA LEU A 82 -14.64 20.31 17.60
C LEU A 82 -15.55 20.19 18.83
N TYR A 83 -16.48 19.24 18.81
CA TYR A 83 -17.15 18.68 20.00
C TYR A 83 -17.95 19.64 20.93
N SER A 84 -18.52 20.75 20.45
CA SER A 84 -19.47 21.50 21.28
C SER A 84 -20.88 20.92 21.20
N SER A 85 -21.50 20.67 22.36
CA SER A 85 -22.90 20.22 22.47
C SER A 85 -23.93 21.33 22.22
N ALA A 86 -23.50 22.59 22.20
CA ALA A 86 -24.35 23.76 21.92
C ALA A 86 -24.28 24.16 20.44
N ALA A 87 -25.40 24.58 19.86
CA ALA A 87 -25.42 25.20 18.54
C ALA A 87 -24.60 26.51 18.63
N PRO A 88 -23.51 26.66 17.87
CA PRO A 88 -22.68 27.85 17.95
C PRO A 88 -23.43 29.04 17.34
N GLU A 89 -23.41 30.18 18.02
CA GLU A 89 -23.82 31.47 17.45
C GLU A 89 -22.78 31.89 16.41
N ILE A 90 -23.05 31.59 15.13
CA ILE A 90 -22.17 31.96 14.03
C ILE A 90 -22.43 33.44 13.70
N SER A 91 -21.69 34.34 14.34
CA SER A 91 -21.75 35.79 14.07
C SER A 91 -20.92 36.21 12.83
N THR A 92 -20.16 35.29 12.23
CA THR A 92 -19.22 35.58 11.13
C THR A 92 -19.49 34.71 9.90
N ARG A 93 -19.02 35.13 8.73
CA ARG A 93 -19.17 34.42 7.44
C ARG A 93 -17.89 33.62 7.11
N PRO A 94 -17.71 32.37 7.61
CA PRO A 94 -16.46 31.64 7.43
C PRO A 94 -16.24 31.25 5.96
N CYS A 95 -14.97 31.29 5.54
CA CYS A 95 -14.50 30.86 4.22
C CYS A 95 -14.10 29.39 4.20
N HIS A 96 -13.64 28.86 5.32
CA HIS A 96 -13.20 27.48 5.48
C HIS A 96 -13.98 26.81 6.62
N LEU A 97 -14.66 25.70 6.32
CA LEU A 97 -15.54 25.03 7.26
C LEU A 97 -15.14 23.56 7.44
N ASN A 98 -14.83 23.19 8.69
CA ASN A 98 -14.65 21.79 9.08
C ASN A 98 -15.92 21.32 9.81
N LEU A 99 -16.77 20.56 9.10
CA LEU A 99 -18.05 20.06 9.62
C LEU A 99 -17.87 18.63 10.15
N LEU A 100 -17.36 18.49 11.37
CA LEU A 100 -17.35 17.20 12.07
C LEU A 100 -18.69 16.85 12.76
N ILE A 101 -19.77 17.61 12.52
CA ILE A 101 -20.87 17.73 13.49
C ILE A 101 -22.12 16.93 13.11
N ASP A 102 -22.61 16.11 14.02
CA ASP A 102 -23.85 15.31 13.93
C ASP A 102 -25.15 16.14 14.17
N LYS A 103 -25.18 17.47 13.91
CA LYS A 103 -26.31 18.36 14.32
C LYS A 103 -26.81 19.36 13.26
N ASN A 104 -28.08 19.75 13.41
CA ASN A 104 -28.95 20.56 12.54
C ASN A 104 -28.24 21.71 11.78
N TYR A 105 -28.01 21.49 10.49
CA TYR A 105 -27.31 22.39 9.56
C TYR A 105 -28.15 23.53 8.98
N ASN A 106 -29.45 23.59 9.27
CA ASN A 106 -30.37 24.55 8.65
C ASN A 106 -30.05 26.01 8.98
N GLN A 107 -29.24 26.27 10.01
CA GLN A 107 -28.92 27.61 10.49
C GLN A 107 -27.58 28.16 10.00
N VAL A 108 -26.71 27.35 9.40
CA VAL A 108 -25.40 27.82 8.89
C VAL A 108 -25.57 28.43 7.51
N ASP A 109 -25.20 29.69 7.30
CA ASP A 109 -25.12 30.26 5.94
C ASP A 109 -23.93 29.63 5.18
N CYS A 110 -24.26 28.82 4.17
CA CYS A 110 -23.27 28.12 3.35
C CYS A 110 -22.78 28.94 2.15
N SER A 111 -23.26 30.18 1.99
CA SER A 111 -22.97 31.02 0.82
C SER A 111 -21.52 31.49 0.72
N THR A 112 -20.72 31.40 1.78
CA THR A 112 -19.30 31.82 1.79
C THR A 112 -18.30 30.67 1.88
N ILE A 113 -18.78 29.42 1.94
CA ILE A 113 -17.92 28.27 2.19
C ILE A 113 -17.16 27.86 0.92
N HIS A 114 -15.84 27.90 1.01
CA HIS A 114 -14.92 27.45 -0.03
C HIS A 114 -14.30 26.07 0.28
N THR A 115 -14.27 25.65 1.54
CA THR A 115 -13.84 24.31 1.99
C THR A 115 -14.90 23.66 2.86
N GLY A 116 -15.32 22.44 2.51
CA GLY A 116 -16.12 21.58 3.39
C GLY A 116 -15.38 20.28 3.68
N LEU A 117 -15.07 20.01 4.96
CA LEU A 117 -14.45 18.76 5.39
C LEU A 117 -15.45 17.92 6.20
N HIS A 118 -15.48 16.61 5.92
CA HIS A 118 -16.23 15.58 6.62
C HIS A 118 -17.76 15.77 6.73
N CYS A 119 -18.37 16.45 5.75
CA CYS A 119 -19.82 16.70 5.71
C CYS A 119 -20.62 15.37 5.69
N ARG A 120 -21.41 15.10 6.73
CA ARG A 120 -22.07 13.79 6.92
C ARG A 120 -23.52 13.76 6.41
N ARG A 121 -23.84 12.67 5.71
CA ARG A 121 -25.16 12.03 5.44
C ARG A 121 -26.28 12.81 4.76
N ASP A 122 -26.37 14.12 4.89
CA ASP A 122 -27.51 14.85 4.34
C ASP A 122 -27.17 15.47 2.97
N SER A 123 -27.72 14.87 1.91
CA SER A 123 -27.60 15.34 0.53
C SER A 123 -28.14 16.76 0.34
N SER A 124 -29.02 17.23 1.23
CA SER A 124 -29.56 18.59 1.19
C SER A 124 -28.52 19.67 1.54
N VAL A 125 -27.44 19.32 2.26
CA VAL A 125 -26.37 20.26 2.58
C VAL A 125 -25.51 20.53 1.34
N LEU A 126 -25.28 19.50 0.51
CA LEU A 126 -24.44 19.64 -0.69
C LEU A 126 -24.99 20.69 -1.66
N SER A 127 -26.32 20.77 -1.85
CA SER A 127 -26.93 21.77 -2.74
C SER A 127 -26.78 23.22 -2.25
N ARG A 128 -26.42 23.43 -0.98
CA ARG A 128 -26.24 24.75 -0.37
C ARG A 128 -24.80 25.26 -0.47
N LEU A 129 -23.83 24.40 -0.79
CA LEU A 129 -22.40 24.72 -0.85
C LEU A 129 -21.97 25.33 -2.20
N LYS A 130 -22.69 26.36 -2.68
CA LYS A 130 -22.57 26.87 -4.06
C LYS A 130 -21.17 27.31 -4.48
N PHE A 131 -20.32 27.75 -3.53
CA PHE A 131 -18.98 28.29 -3.82
C PHE A 131 -17.83 27.37 -3.39
N VAL A 132 -18.14 26.13 -3.01
CA VAL A 132 -17.14 25.19 -2.50
C VAL A 132 -16.12 24.82 -3.58
N ARG A 133 -14.84 24.90 -3.24
CA ARG A 133 -13.70 24.52 -4.08
C ARG A 133 -13.07 23.21 -3.63
N VAL A 134 -13.14 22.90 -2.33
CA VAL A 134 -12.61 21.68 -1.71
C VAL A 134 -13.72 21.02 -0.93
N LEU A 135 -14.08 19.79 -1.30
CA LEU A 135 -15.05 18.98 -0.60
C LEU A 135 -14.44 17.62 -0.25
N ASP A 136 -14.28 17.36 1.04
CA ASP A 136 -13.84 16.07 1.56
C ASP A 136 -15.02 15.37 2.24
N LEU A 137 -15.47 14.29 1.63
CA LEU A 137 -16.50 13.38 2.13
C LEU A 137 -15.90 12.02 2.50
N SER A 138 -14.59 11.92 2.68
CA SER A 138 -13.95 10.66 3.01
C SER A 138 -14.42 10.12 4.35
N SER A 139 -14.55 8.80 4.46
CA SER A 139 -14.98 8.07 5.67
C SER A 139 -16.35 8.50 6.24
N THR A 140 -17.23 9.09 5.41
CA THR A 140 -18.56 9.59 5.86
C THR A 140 -19.66 8.53 5.79
N ARG A 141 -19.34 7.32 5.31
CA ARG A 141 -20.24 6.17 5.08
C ARG A 141 -21.35 6.45 4.05
N ILE A 142 -21.09 7.34 3.10
CA ILE A 142 -22.01 7.66 2.01
C ILE A 142 -22.16 6.45 1.07
N LYS A 143 -23.40 6.15 0.67
CA LYS A 143 -23.73 5.04 -0.24
C LYS A 143 -23.92 5.51 -1.69
N GLU A 144 -24.27 6.77 -1.88
CA GLU A 144 -24.54 7.40 -3.18
C GLU A 144 -24.26 8.90 -3.10
N LEU A 145 -23.81 9.49 -4.20
CA LEU A 145 -23.75 10.94 -4.34
C LEU A 145 -25.04 11.42 -5.02
N PRO A 146 -25.67 12.51 -4.54
CA PRO A 146 -26.87 13.04 -5.17
C PRO A 146 -26.55 13.67 -6.52
N ALA A 147 -27.53 13.65 -7.44
CA ALA A 147 -27.41 14.29 -8.74
C ALA A 147 -27.16 15.82 -8.64
N SER A 148 -27.60 16.44 -7.54
CA SER A 148 -27.40 17.86 -7.27
C SER A 148 -25.94 18.29 -7.14
N ILE A 149 -24.98 17.36 -7.14
CA ILE A 149 -23.55 17.66 -7.17
C ILE A 149 -23.15 18.50 -8.39
N GLU A 150 -23.89 18.42 -9.51
CA GLU A 150 -23.64 19.24 -10.70
C GLU A 150 -23.67 20.75 -10.44
N HIS A 151 -24.38 21.21 -9.41
CA HIS A 151 -24.47 22.62 -9.03
C HIS A 151 -23.20 23.15 -8.35
N LEU A 152 -22.25 22.29 -8.00
CA LEU A 152 -20.98 22.67 -7.37
C LEU A 152 -19.96 23.13 -8.42
N HIS A 153 -20.32 24.14 -9.21
CA HIS A 153 -19.54 24.59 -10.38
C HIS A 153 -18.13 25.05 -10.04
N HIS A 154 -17.87 25.49 -8.80
CA HIS A 154 -16.56 25.93 -8.34
C HIS A 154 -15.67 24.82 -7.79
N LEU A 155 -16.18 23.58 -7.69
CA LEU A 155 -15.48 22.48 -7.07
C LEU A 155 -14.23 22.09 -7.86
N ARG A 156 -13.09 22.03 -7.18
CA ARG A 156 -11.78 21.67 -7.75
C ARG A 156 -11.17 20.42 -7.12
N TYR A 157 -11.57 20.08 -5.90
CA TYR A 157 -11.12 18.89 -5.19
C TYR A 157 -12.31 18.17 -4.57
N LEU A 158 -12.46 16.90 -4.89
CA LEU A 158 -13.46 16.02 -4.31
C LEU A 158 -12.79 14.74 -3.80
N ASP A 159 -12.90 14.49 -2.50
CA ASP A 159 -12.50 13.23 -1.89
C ASP A 159 -13.72 12.49 -1.38
N ILE A 160 -13.94 11.27 -1.87
CA ILE A 160 -15.01 10.38 -1.41
C ILE A 160 -14.47 9.03 -0.97
N SER A 161 -13.18 8.97 -0.62
CA SER A 161 -12.48 7.76 -0.18
C SER A 161 -13.15 7.12 1.05
N ASP A 162 -12.93 5.82 1.24
CA ASP A 162 -13.48 5.03 2.36
C ASP A 162 -15.02 5.10 2.50
N ASN A 163 -15.71 5.14 1.36
CA ASN A 163 -17.16 5.07 1.34
C ASN A 163 -17.65 3.78 0.65
N PRO A 164 -18.75 3.17 1.12
CA PRO A 164 -19.35 2.00 0.50
C PRO A 164 -20.16 2.34 -0.78
N ILE A 165 -19.74 3.36 -1.54
CA ILE A 165 -20.40 3.82 -2.75
C ILE A 165 -20.33 2.76 -3.85
N ARG A 166 -21.44 2.56 -4.57
CA ARG A 166 -21.54 1.54 -5.62
C ARG A 166 -21.38 2.09 -7.04
N LYS A 167 -21.84 3.33 -7.25
CA LYS A 167 -21.79 4.06 -8.53
C LYS A 167 -21.61 5.54 -8.26
N LEU A 168 -20.96 6.26 -9.17
CA LEU A 168 -21.00 7.72 -9.21
C LEU A 168 -22.14 8.17 -10.13
N PRO A 169 -22.87 9.24 -9.82
CA PRO A 169 -23.91 9.76 -10.70
C PRO A 169 -23.28 10.43 -11.93
N GLU A 170 -23.93 10.35 -13.09
CA GLU A 170 -23.43 10.96 -14.35
C GLU A 170 -23.20 12.47 -14.21
N SER A 171 -24.02 13.14 -13.39
CA SER A 171 -23.91 14.56 -13.00
C SER A 171 -22.53 14.97 -12.45
N ILE A 172 -21.71 14.03 -11.92
CA ILE A 172 -20.34 14.35 -11.47
C ILE A 172 -19.46 14.87 -12.62
N CYS A 173 -19.77 14.47 -13.86
CA CYS A 173 -19.07 14.91 -15.07
C CYS A 173 -19.35 16.38 -15.42
N MET A 174 -20.39 16.99 -14.83
CA MET A 174 -20.71 18.41 -14.99
C MET A 174 -19.84 19.32 -14.10
N LEU A 175 -18.98 18.75 -13.26
CA LEU A 175 -17.99 19.47 -12.46
C LEU A 175 -16.81 19.91 -13.33
N VAL A 176 -17.05 20.87 -14.23
CA VAL A 176 -16.09 21.33 -15.26
C VAL A 176 -14.78 21.88 -14.71
N ASN A 177 -14.74 22.29 -13.43
CA ASN A 177 -13.55 22.81 -12.75
C ASN A 177 -12.84 21.78 -11.87
N LEU A 178 -13.32 20.53 -11.80
CA LEU A 178 -12.76 19.52 -10.93
C LEU A 178 -11.34 19.14 -11.38
N GLN A 179 -10.37 19.34 -10.50
CA GLN A 179 -8.95 19.04 -10.74
C GLN A 179 -8.50 17.75 -10.06
N THR A 180 -9.10 17.40 -8.92
CA THR A 180 -8.74 16.19 -8.16
C THR A 180 -9.99 15.42 -7.78
N LEU A 181 -10.02 14.13 -8.12
CA LEU A 181 -11.02 13.16 -7.67
C LEU A 181 -10.32 12.01 -6.95
N LYS A 182 -10.66 11.77 -5.67
CA LYS A 182 -10.13 10.66 -4.88
C LYS A 182 -11.21 9.62 -4.54
N LEU A 183 -10.90 8.35 -4.80
CA LEU A 183 -11.77 7.19 -4.61
C LEU A 183 -11.06 6.05 -3.85
N TYR A 184 -10.08 6.34 -3.00
CA TYR A 184 -9.33 5.29 -2.29
C TYR A 184 -10.26 4.45 -1.41
N SER A 185 -10.04 3.14 -1.38
CA SER A 185 -10.82 2.19 -0.59
C SER A 185 -12.32 2.18 -0.87
N CYS A 186 -12.76 2.69 -2.02
CA CYS A 186 -14.14 2.57 -2.53
C CYS A 186 -14.38 1.19 -3.16
N ARG A 187 -14.14 0.12 -2.40
CA ARG A 187 -14.12 -1.28 -2.90
C ARG A 187 -15.44 -1.79 -3.48
N LYS A 188 -16.56 -1.11 -3.25
CA LYS A 188 -17.88 -1.46 -3.79
C LYS A 188 -18.21 -0.73 -5.10
N LEU A 189 -17.37 0.23 -5.51
CA LEU A 189 -17.59 1.00 -6.72
C LEU A 189 -17.33 0.11 -7.94
N SER A 190 -18.38 -0.18 -8.69
CA SER A 190 -18.35 -1.10 -9.82
C SER A 190 -18.57 -0.44 -11.18
N GLU A 191 -18.90 0.85 -11.18
CA GLU A 191 -19.16 1.62 -12.40
C GLU A 191 -18.68 3.07 -12.22
N LEU A 192 -17.97 3.56 -13.23
CA LEU A 192 -17.65 4.98 -13.40
C LEU A 192 -18.59 5.57 -14.46
N PRO A 193 -18.91 6.88 -14.37
CA PRO A 193 -19.79 7.52 -15.33
C PRO A 193 -19.10 7.58 -16.69
N LYS A 194 -19.87 7.41 -17.77
CA LYS A 194 -19.31 7.29 -19.13
C LYS A 194 -18.65 8.59 -19.57
N SER A 195 -19.20 9.71 -19.14
CA SER A 195 -18.74 11.06 -19.50
C SER A 195 -17.53 11.54 -18.67
N ILE A 196 -16.93 10.70 -17.82
CA ILE A 196 -15.76 11.12 -17.00
C ILE A 196 -14.57 11.56 -17.86
N THR A 197 -14.51 11.08 -19.11
CA THR A 197 -13.49 11.40 -20.10
C THR A 197 -13.64 12.80 -20.70
N TYR A 198 -14.76 13.49 -20.44
CA TYR A 198 -14.97 14.89 -20.82
C TYR A 198 -14.59 15.89 -19.72
N MET A 199 -14.13 15.42 -18.55
CA MET A 199 -13.72 16.28 -17.44
C MET A 199 -12.34 16.91 -17.69
N ASN A 200 -12.26 17.83 -18.65
CA ASN A 200 -11.01 18.39 -19.17
C ASN A 200 -10.14 19.11 -18.12
N SER A 201 -10.71 19.55 -17.00
CA SER A 201 -9.94 20.15 -15.90
C SER A 201 -9.30 19.12 -14.97
N LEU A 202 -9.62 17.84 -15.11
CA LEU A 202 -9.17 16.78 -14.20
C LEU A 202 -7.66 16.55 -14.37
N ARG A 203 -6.93 16.69 -13.27
CA ARG A 203 -5.47 16.57 -13.19
C ARG A 203 -5.04 15.34 -12.41
N HIS A 204 -5.79 14.99 -11.37
CA HIS A 204 -5.46 13.88 -10.49
C HIS A 204 -6.68 12.98 -10.32
N PHE A 205 -6.57 11.77 -10.86
CA PHE A 205 -7.55 10.73 -10.64
C PHE A 205 -6.94 9.62 -9.78
N LEU A 206 -7.29 9.63 -8.50
CA LEU A 206 -6.59 8.85 -7.48
C LEU A 206 -7.51 7.79 -6.89
N PHE A 207 -7.13 6.53 -7.03
CA PHE A 207 -7.83 5.37 -6.51
C PHE A 207 -6.87 4.20 -6.33
N ASP A 208 -7.24 3.26 -5.46
CA ASP A 208 -6.55 1.97 -5.30
C ASP A 208 -7.36 0.88 -6.02
N ARG A 209 -7.61 -0.26 -5.39
CA ARG A 209 -8.41 -1.33 -6.00
C ARG A 209 -9.90 -0.97 -5.97
N LEU A 210 -10.47 -0.71 -7.15
CA LEU A 210 -11.92 -0.62 -7.36
C LEU A 210 -12.48 -1.93 -7.94
N ASN A 211 -13.79 -2.16 -7.83
CA ASN A 211 -14.47 -3.33 -8.38
C ASN A 211 -14.94 -3.10 -9.83
N LEU A 212 -14.12 -2.38 -10.61
CA LEU A 212 -14.43 -2.05 -12.00
C LEU A 212 -14.12 -3.23 -12.91
N LYS A 213 -14.95 -3.45 -13.93
CA LYS A 213 -14.63 -4.40 -15.01
C LYS A 213 -13.55 -3.87 -15.95
N ALA A 214 -13.57 -2.55 -16.17
CA ALA A 214 -12.65 -1.78 -16.98
C ALA A 214 -12.74 -0.30 -16.58
N LEU A 215 -11.72 0.48 -16.91
CA LEU A 215 -11.85 1.94 -16.97
C LEU A 215 -12.56 2.38 -18.26
N PRO A 216 -13.20 3.56 -18.30
CA PRO A 216 -13.91 4.04 -19.48
C PRO A 216 -12.98 4.37 -20.65
N THR A 217 -13.50 4.18 -21.88
CA THR A 217 -12.81 4.48 -23.14
C THR A 217 -12.48 5.97 -23.25
N GLY A 218 -11.22 6.31 -23.51
CA GLY A 218 -10.80 7.68 -23.80
C GLY A 218 -10.23 8.45 -22.61
N LEU A 219 -9.81 7.78 -21.53
CA LEU A 219 -9.06 8.44 -20.45
C LEU A 219 -7.77 9.10 -20.94
N SER A 220 -7.17 8.56 -22.01
CA SER A 220 -6.03 9.17 -22.70
C SER A 220 -6.33 10.53 -23.34
N GLN A 221 -7.60 10.91 -23.51
CA GLN A 221 -8.03 12.18 -24.09
C GLN A 221 -8.05 13.32 -23.07
N LEU A 222 -7.96 13.01 -21.77
CA LEU A 222 -7.90 14.00 -20.70
C LEU A 222 -6.55 14.75 -20.72
N GLN A 223 -6.48 15.84 -21.48
CA GLN A 223 -5.24 16.58 -21.77
C GLN A 223 -4.52 17.11 -20.53
N ASN A 224 -5.26 17.38 -19.45
CA ASN A 224 -4.71 17.90 -18.20
C ASN A 224 -4.41 16.82 -17.16
N LEU A 225 -4.69 15.54 -17.44
CA LEU A 225 -4.47 14.47 -16.48
C LEU A 225 -2.96 14.28 -16.24
N LYS A 226 -2.52 14.64 -15.04
CA LYS A 226 -1.13 14.55 -14.57
C LYS A 226 -0.86 13.32 -13.74
N THR A 227 -1.86 12.80 -13.04
CA THR A 227 -1.68 11.67 -12.12
C THR A 227 -2.86 10.73 -12.19
N LEU A 228 -2.52 9.46 -12.37
CA LEU A 228 -3.42 8.32 -12.32
C LEU A 228 -2.73 7.27 -11.46
N THR A 229 -3.36 6.80 -10.38
CA THR A 229 -2.72 5.85 -9.44
C THR A 229 -3.08 4.39 -9.71
N GLY A 230 -3.99 4.13 -10.65
CA GLY A 230 -4.24 2.78 -11.11
C GLY A 230 -4.87 2.70 -12.50
N TYR A 231 -4.84 1.52 -13.09
CA TYR A 231 -5.49 1.23 -14.37
C TYR A 231 -6.08 -0.18 -14.34
N THR A 232 -7.35 -0.31 -14.68
CA THR A 232 -8.02 -1.62 -14.79
C THR A 232 -8.23 -1.93 -16.26
N VAL A 233 -7.51 -2.94 -16.76
CA VAL A 233 -7.59 -3.39 -18.16
C VAL A 233 -8.99 -3.96 -18.42
N GLY A 234 -9.58 -3.58 -19.56
CA GLY A 234 -10.85 -4.13 -20.05
C GLY A 234 -10.66 -5.17 -21.15
N ASP A 235 -11.76 -5.84 -21.52
CA ASP A 235 -11.75 -6.87 -22.56
C ASP A 235 -11.83 -6.27 -23.99
N ASP A 236 -12.35 -5.04 -24.09
CA ASP A 236 -12.57 -4.34 -25.35
C ASP A 236 -11.32 -3.57 -25.81
N ALA A 237 -11.11 -3.50 -27.13
CA ALA A 237 -9.99 -2.75 -27.74
C ALA A 237 -9.94 -1.29 -27.28
N GLU A 238 -11.13 -0.72 -27.07
CA GLU A 238 -11.34 0.63 -26.57
C GLU A 238 -10.82 0.85 -25.13
N ASN A 239 -10.87 -0.18 -24.28
CA ASN A 239 -10.40 -0.16 -22.88
C ASN A 239 -9.05 -0.87 -22.70
N SER A 240 -8.34 -1.07 -23.81
CA SER A 240 -7.03 -1.70 -23.81
C SER A 240 -5.99 -0.85 -23.09
N ILE A 241 -4.92 -1.51 -22.63
CA ILE A 241 -3.81 -0.85 -21.93
C ILE A 241 -3.06 0.19 -22.79
N GLY A 242 -3.24 0.18 -24.11
CA GLY A 242 -2.62 1.16 -25.01
C GLY A 242 -2.98 2.63 -24.69
N GLN A 243 -4.11 2.88 -24.03
CA GLN A 243 -4.45 4.21 -23.52
C GLN A 243 -3.41 4.76 -22.53
N LEU A 244 -2.68 3.88 -21.82
CA LEU A 244 -1.63 4.31 -20.90
C LEU A 244 -0.45 4.96 -21.62
N LYS A 245 -0.23 4.74 -22.92
CA LYS A 245 0.94 5.26 -23.63
C LYS A 245 1.10 6.78 -23.48
N SER A 246 0.01 7.53 -23.56
CA SER A 246 0.01 9.00 -23.42
C SER A 246 -0.07 9.47 -21.96
N LEU A 247 -0.27 8.56 -21.01
CA LEU A 247 -0.43 8.87 -19.60
C LEU A 247 0.88 8.67 -18.84
N ASN A 248 1.18 9.61 -17.94
CA ASN A 248 2.37 9.58 -17.09
C ASN A 248 1.97 9.50 -15.60
N PRO A 249 1.72 8.29 -15.08
CA PRO A 249 1.50 8.06 -13.66
C PRO A 249 2.66 8.62 -12.82
N PHE A 250 2.32 9.21 -11.67
CA PHE A 250 3.28 9.78 -10.72
C PHE A 250 3.15 9.08 -9.37
N GLY A 251 4.28 8.70 -8.78
CA GLY A 251 4.32 8.09 -7.45
C GLY A 251 3.90 6.62 -7.47
N GLU A 252 2.77 6.29 -6.86
CA GLU A 252 2.23 4.93 -6.85
C GLU A 252 1.33 4.69 -8.07
N PHE A 253 1.58 3.60 -8.79
CA PHE A 253 0.75 3.14 -9.90
C PHE A 253 0.45 1.64 -9.78
N ALA A 254 -0.83 1.29 -9.86
CA ALA A 254 -1.30 -0.09 -9.81
C ALA A 254 -2.03 -0.50 -11.10
N LEU A 255 -1.51 -1.52 -11.78
CA LEU A 255 -2.17 -2.15 -12.91
C LEU A 255 -2.99 -3.34 -12.41
N TYR A 256 -4.26 -3.40 -12.81
CA TYR A 256 -5.21 -4.45 -12.45
C TYR A 256 -5.76 -5.14 -13.69
N ASN A 257 -6.19 -6.38 -13.49
CA ASN A 257 -6.72 -7.25 -14.52
C ASN A 257 -5.74 -7.49 -15.68
N ILE A 258 -4.48 -7.79 -15.37
CA ILE A 258 -3.48 -8.10 -16.41
C ILE A 258 -3.87 -9.37 -17.20
N GLN A 259 -4.62 -10.29 -16.60
CA GLN A 259 -5.13 -11.50 -17.26
C GLN A 259 -6.03 -11.23 -18.47
N LYS A 260 -6.55 -10.01 -18.62
CA LYS A 260 -7.39 -9.60 -19.77
C LYS A 260 -6.59 -9.21 -21.01
N MET A 261 -5.27 -9.07 -20.92
CA MET A 261 -4.44 -8.77 -22.09
C MET A 261 -4.38 -9.97 -23.02
N LYS A 262 -4.31 -9.74 -24.33
CA LYS A 262 -4.26 -10.84 -25.29
C LYS A 262 -2.86 -11.41 -25.46
N ASN A 263 -1.84 -10.56 -25.41
CA ASN A 263 -0.44 -10.93 -25.65
C ASN A 263 0.56 -9.85 -25.19
N ALA A 264 1.85 -10.16 -25.34
CA ALA A 264 2.94 -9.26 -25.02
C ALA A 264 2.92 -7.95 -25.81
N ASP A 265 2.45 -7.95 -27.06
CA ASP A 265 2.39 -6.73 -27.87
C ASP A 265 1.35 -5.74 -27.33
N ASP A 266 0.23 -6.24 -26.82
CA ASP A 266 -0.74 -5.41 -26.08
C ASP A 266 -0.08 -4.79 -24.84
N ALA A 267 0.68 -5.58 -24.07
CA ALA A 267 1.40 -5.09 -22.91
C ALA A 267 2.46 -4.02 -23.28
N ARG A 268 3.20 -4.19 -24.38
CA ARG A 268 4.19 -3.21 -24.87
C ARG A 268 3.55 -1.86 -25.21
N LYS A 269 2.28 -1.82 -25.62
CA LYS A 269 1.56 -0.55 -25.89
C LYS A 269 1.46 0.33 -24.65
N ALA A 270 1.51 -0.24 -23.45
CA ALA A 270 1.49 0.51 -22.19
C ALA A 270 2.71 1.42 -22.02
N ASP A 271 3.84 1.04 -22.64
CA ASP A 271 5.12 1.74 -22.57
C ASP A 271 5.57 2.01 -21.13
N MET A 272 5.54 0.96 -20.29
CA MET A 272 5.84 1.06 -18.86
C MET A 272 7.26 1.57 -18.58
N GLY A 273 8.24 1.16 -19.40
CA GLY A 273 9.64 1.56 -19.25
C GLY A 273 9.89 3.07 -19.38
N ASN A 274 9.02 3.81 -20.09
CA ASN A 274 9.15 5.26 -20.25
C ASN A 274 8.46 6.07 -19.15
N LYS A 275 7.73 5.43 -18.21
CA LYS A 275 6.98 6.11 -17.14
C LYS A 275 7.84 6.49 -15.95
N LYS A 276 8.88 7.32 -16.18
CA LYS A 276 9.96 7.66 -15.24
C LYS A 276 9.52 8.25 -13.89
N LEU A 277 8.26 8.68 -13.76
CA LEU A 277 7.70 9.27 -12.54
C LEU A 277 7.11 8.25 -11.56
N ILE A 278 7.04 6.97 -11.95
CA ILE A 278 6.59 5.87 -11.09
C ILE A 278 7.68 5.56 -10.05
N GLN A 279 7.30 5.55 -8.78
CA GLN A 279 8.15 5.14 -7.65
C GLN A 279 7.71 3.79 -7.07
N THR A 280 6.41 3.52 -7.05
CA THR A 280 5.83 2.25 -6.60
C THR A 280 4.99 1.67 -7.72
N LEU A 281 5.32 0.46 -8.18
CA LEU A 281 4.57 -0.24 -9.21
C LEU A 281 3.91 -1.49 -8.61
N LYS A 282 2.60 -1.65 -8.81
CA LYS A 282 1.85 -2.85 -8.43
C LYS A 282 1.24 -3.49 -9.68
N LEU A 283 1.64 -4.71 -9.99
CA LEU A 283 1.12 -5.51 -11.11
C LEU A 283 0.20 -6.59 -10.54
N ASN A 284 -1.10 -6.50 -10.80
CA ASN A 284 -2.12 -7.41 -10.28
C ASN A 284 -2.77 -8.15 -11.44
N TRP A 285 -2.59 -9.47 -11.48
CA TRP A 285 -3.21 -10.29 -12.52
C TRP A 285 -4.72 -10.28 -12.43
N ILE A 286 -5.30 -10.18 -11.23
CA ILE A 286 -6.75 -10.07 -11.01
C ILE A 286 -7.10 -8.92 -10.06
N ALA A 287 -8.23 -8.26 -10.30
CA ALA A 287 -8.74 -7.17 -9.45
C ALA A 287 -9.42 -7.69 -8.18
N SER A 288 -10.17 -8.79 -8.24
CA SER A 288 -10.82 -9.41 -7.09
C SER A 288 -9.96 -10.53 -6.52
N SER A 289 -9.84 -10.61 -5.18
CA SER A 289 -9.60 -11.93 -4.59
C SER A 289 -10.73 -12.81 -5.10
N PRO A 290 -10.45 -13.98 -5.69
CA PRO A 290 -11.52 -14.91 -5.98
C PRO A 290 -12.33 -15.07 -4.69
N GLY A 291 -13.64 -15.24 -4.81
CA GLY A 291 -14.37 -15.93 -3.74
C GLY A 291 -13.74 -17.31 -3.52
N ASN A 292 -14.37 -18.16 -2.71
CA ASN A 292 -13.88 -19.53 -2.54
C ASN A 292 -13.83 -20.33 -3.87
N ASP A 293 -14.40 -19.79 -4.96
CA ASP A 293 -14.28 -20.31 -6.31
C ASP A 293 -12.99 -19.78 -6.95
N TYR A 294 -11.92 -20.57 -6.80
CA TYR A 294 -10.68 -20.47 -7.54
C TYR A 294 -10.94 -20.66 -9.03
N GLU A 295 -11.35 -19.61 -9.71
CA GLU A 295 -11.17 -19.58 -11.16
C GLU A 295 -9.67 -19.45 -11.41
N TYR A 296 -9.03 -20.58 -11.72
CA TYR A 296 -7.63 -20.63 -12.11
C TYR A 296 -7.43 -19.61 -13.24
N CYS A 297 -6.63 -18.59 -12.96
CA CYS A 297 -6.27 -17.59 -13.96
C CYS A 297 -5.28 -18.23 -14.91
N LEU A 298 -5.79 -18.98 -15.90
CA LEU A 298 -4.96 -19.55 -16.94
C LEU A 298 -4.73 -18.49 -17.99
N MET A 299 -3.46 -18.16 -18.21
CA MET A 299 -3.02 -17.28 -19.27
C MET A 299 -1.71 -17.87 -19.82
N GLU A 300 -1.79 -18.50 -20.98
CA GLU A 300 -0.67 -19.26 -21.57
C GLU A 300 0.57 -18.39 -21.82
N ASN A 301 0.37 -17.11 -22.12
CA ASN A 301 1.42 -16.14 -22.42
C ASN A 301 1.71 -15.16 -21.27
N ALA A 302 1.40 -15.55 -20.03
CA ALA A 302 1.62 -14.69 -18.86
C ALA A 302 3.10 -14.27 -18.70
N GLU A 303 4.04 -15.18 -18.97
CA GLU A 303 5.49 -14.93 -18.96
C GLU A 303 5.89 -13.81 -19.93
N GLU A 304 5.44 -13.90 -21.19
CA GLU A 304 5.73 -12.88 -22.20
C GLU A 304 5.10 -11.51 -21.86
N VAL A 305 3.90 -11.53 -21.27
CA VAL A 305 3.21 -10.30 -20.83
C VAL A 305 3.94 -9.64 -19.67
N LEU A 306 4.38 -10.41 -18.66
CA LEU A 306 5.12 -9.86 -17.54
C LEU A 306 6.50 -9.34 -17.98
N GLU A 307 7.15 -10.03 -18.93
CA GLU A 307 8.38 -9.56 -19.57
C GLU A 307 8.18 -8.20 -20.27
N ALA A 308 7.08 -8.05 -21.02
CA ALA A 308 6.73 -6.81 -21.72
C ALA A 308 6.35 -5.63 -20.80
N LEU A 309 5.95 -5.90 -19.54
CA LEU A 309 5.59 -4.88 -18.54
C LEU A 309 6.79 -4.38 -17.72
N LYS A 310 8.02 -4.55 -18.22
CA LYS A 310 9.26 -4.10 -17.56
C LYS A 310 9.15 -2.65 -17.04
N PRO A 311 9.37 -2.42 -15.73
CA PRO A 311 9.26 -1.10 -15.12
C PRO A 311 10.38 -0.13 -15.52
N PRO A 312 10.19 1.18 -15.28
CA PRO A 312 11.26 2.16 -15.38
C PRO A 312 12.31 1.93 -14.27
N SER A 313 13.58 2.28 -14.55
CA SER A 313 14.70 2.08 -13.61
C SER A 313 14.60 2.86 -12.28
N GLY A 314 13.75 3.90 -12.24
CA GLY A 314 13.52 4.73 -11.05
C GLY A 314 12.59 4.11 -9.99
N VAL A 315 12.04 2.92 -10.24
CA VAL A 315 11.13 2.25 -9.31
C VAL A 315 11.86 1.85 -8.02
N LYS A 316 11.21 2.14 -6.90
CA LYS A 316 11.69 1.86 -5.53
C LYS A 316 10.99 0.66 -4.90
N GLU A 317 9.76 0.40 -5.33
CA GLU A 317 8.91 -0.65 -4.79
C GLU A 317 8.18 -1.37 -5.92
N LEU A 318 8.27 -2.70 -5.93
CA LEU A 318 7.61 -3.54 -6.91
C LEU A 318 6.72 -4.57 -6.22
N THR A 319 5.46 -4.63 -6.61
CA THR A 319 4.53 -5.68 -6.19
C THR A 319 4.05 -6.45 -7.42
N VAL A 320 4.11 -7.78 -7.37
CA VAL A 320 3.47 -8.67 -8.35
C VAL A 320 2.50 -9.57 -7.61
N SER A 321 1.26 -9.64 -8.07
CA SER A 321 0.22 -10.41 -7.38
C SER A 321 -0.62 -11.25 -8.33
N TYR A 322 -0.92 -12.47 -7.90
CA TYR A 322 -1.75 -13.45 -8.62
C TYR A 322 -1.21 -13.85 -10.00
N TYR A 323 0.10 -13.75 -10.18
CA TYR A 323 0.75 -14.09 -11.45
C TYR A 323 0.71 -15.61 -11.69
N PRO A 324 0.19 -16.08 -12.84
CA PRO A 324 -0.02 -17.51 -13.08
C PRO A 324 1.12 -18.21 -13.80
N GLY A 325 2.15 -17.48 -14.25
CA GLY A 325 3.29 -18.08 -14.95
C GLY A 325 4.25 -18.78 -14.00
N LYS A 326 5.10 -19.66 -14.56
CA LYS A 326 6.05 -20.47 -13.81
C LYS A 326 7.34 -19.73 -13.54
N GLN A 327 7.72 -18.83 -14.43
CA GLN A 327 8.96 -18.07 -14.37
C GLN A 327 8.68 -16.58 -14.20
N LEU A 328 9.35 -15.97 -13.22
CA LEU A 328 9.39 -14.51 -13.11
C LEU A 328 10.50 -13.95 -14.03
N PRO A 329 10.34 -12.74 -14.58
CA PRO A 329 11.33 -12.14 -15.46
C PRO A 329 12.71 -11.95 -14.84
N MET A 330 13.74 -12.16 -15.66
CA MET A 330 15.14 -11.91 -15.26
C MET A 330 15.40 -10.44 -14.94
N TRP A 331 14.66 -9.51 -15.58
CA TRP A 331 14.82 -8.10 -15.30
C TRP A 331 14.55 -7.73 -13.84
N MET A 332 13.76 -8.52 -13.10
CA MET A 332 13.54 -8.27 -11.67
C MET A 332 14.81 -8.34 -10.82
N GLY A 333 15.83 -9.08 -11.30
CA GLY A 333 17.15 -9.21 -10.66
C GLY A 333 18.27 -8.44 -11.36
N GLU A 334 17.97 -7.58 -12.35
CA GLU A 334 19.00 -6.82 -13.07
C GLU A 334 19.58 -5.68 -12.21
N MET A 335 20.72 -5.94 -11.54
CA MET A 335 21.40 -5.01 -10.65
C MET A 335 21.60 -3.60 -11.25
N GLN A 336 22.04 -3.50 -12.52
CA GLN A 336 22.39 -2.23 -13.16
C GLN A 336 21.17 -1.34 -13.38
N GLN A 337 19.99 -1.94 -13.53
CA GLN A 337 18.77 -1.20 -13.86
C GLN A 337 17.97 -0.81 -12.62
N PHE A 338 17.98 -1.64 -11.57
CA PHE A 338 17.12 -1.48 -10.39
C PHE A 338 17.88 -1.08 -9.13
N GLN A 339 18.85 -0.17 -9.26
CA GLN A 339 19.69 0.29 -8.15
C GLN A 339 18.92 0.98 -7.02
N TYR A 340 17.70 1.48 -7.26
CA TYR A 340 16.88 2.15 -6.25
C TYR A 340 15.78 1.26 -5.65
N LEU A 341 15.63 0.03 -6.15
CA LEU A 341 14.61 -0.91 -5.73
C LEU A 341 14.96 -1.42 -4.32
N TYR A 342 14.16 -1.04 -3.33
CA TYR A 342 14.38 -1.38 -1.93
C TYR A 342 13.31 -2.32 -1.36
N CYS A 343 12.17 -2.47 -2.04
CA CYS A 343 11.07 -3.32 -1.60
C CYS A 343 10.53 -4.16 -2.75
N ILE A 344 10.45 -5.47 -2.56
CA ILE A 344 9.76 -6.40 -3.48
C ILE A 344 8.70 -7.17 -2.71
N GLU A 345 7.49 -7.22 -3.27
CA GLU A 345 6.36 -8.00 -2.75
C GLU A 345 5.81 -8.93 -3.84
N LEU A 346 5.85 -10.23 -3.59
CA LEU A 346 5.28 -11.27 -4.45
C LEU A 346 4.17 -11.98 -3.69
N SER A 347 2.96 -12.00 -4.24
CA SER A 347 1.79 -12.53 -3.53
C SER A 347 0.91 -13.40 -4.42
N GLU A 348 0.57 -14.60 -3.96
CA GLU A 348 -0.32 -15.54 -4.65
C GLU A 348 0.16 -15.93 -6.07
N CYS A 349 1.48 -15.88 -6.31
CA CYS A 349 2.10 -16.36 -7.55
C CYS A 349 2.38 -17.86 -7.43
N ARG A 350 1.31 -18.67 -7.32
CA ARG A 350 1.39 -20.06 -6.82
C ARG A 350 2.17 -21.02 -7.70
N GLU A 351 2.07 -20.86 -9.02
CA GLU A 351 2.74 -21.72 -10.00
C GLU A 351 4.22 -21.39 -10.20
N CYS A 352 4.70 -20.29 -9.62
CA CYS A 352 6.08 -19.87 -9.80
C CYS A 352 7.03 -20.84 -9.11
N GLU A 353 7.94 -21.43 -9.89
CA GLU A 353 8.82 -22.50 -9.44
C GLU A 353 10.14 -21.95 -8.85
N GLN A 354 10.58 -20.77 -9.32
CA GLN A 354 11.88 -20.18 -8.99
C GLN A 354 11.81 -18.65 -8.93
N LEU A 355 12.59 -18.05 -8.01
CA LEU A 355 12.80 -16.61 -7.99
C LEU A 355 13.88 -16.20 -9.02
N PRO A 356 13.76 -15.00 -9.62
CA PRO A 356 14.84 -14.39 -10.39
C PRO A 356 15.99 -14.01 -9.43
N PRO A 357 17.17 -13.56 -9.90
CA PRO A 357 18.33 -13.34 -9.04
C PRO A 357 18.20 -12.08 -8.15
N LEU A 358 17.21 -12.07 -7.26
CA LEU A 358 16.90 -10.98 -6.34
C LEU A 358 18.00 -10.78 -5.29
N GLU A 359 18.76 -11.83 -5.00
CA GLU A 359 19.88 -11.83 -4.07
C GLU A 359 21.02 -10.90 -4.48
N THR A 360 21.05 -10.52 -5.75
CA THR A 360 22.05 -9.64 -6.35
C THR A 360 21.75 -8.16 -6.13
N LEU A 361 20.50 -7.80 -5.79
CA LEU A 361 20.08 -6.41 -5.74
C LEU A 361 20.75 -5.65 -4.58
N PRO A 362 21.48 -4.55 -4.87
CA PRO A 362 22.36 -3.92 -3.88
C PRO A 362 21.61 -3.17 -2.77
N ASN A 363 20.39 -2.71 -3.03
CA ASN A 363 19.61 -1.87 -2.11
C ASN A 363 18.30 -2.51 -1.65
N LEU A 364 18.05 -3.79 -1.98
CA LEU A 364 16.86 -4.50 -1.55
C LEU A 364 16.87 -4.66 -0.02
N ALA A 365 15.99 -3.93 0.67
CA ALA A 365 15.93 -3.85 2.12
C ALA A 365 14.73 -4.61 2.73
N ASP A 366 13.64 -4.78 1.98
CA ASP A 366 12.44 -5.51 2.41
C ASP A 366 11.97 -6.46 1.29
N LEU A 367 11.90 -7.75 1.60
CA LEU A 367 11.41 -8.80 0.70
C LEU A 367 10.20 -9.49 1.33
N ARG A 368 9.09 -9.52 0.60
CA ARG A 368 7.83 -10.12 1.05
C ARG A 368 7.35 -11.12 0.02
N ILE A 369 7.17 -12.36 0.46
CA ILE A 369 6.75 -13.46 -0.39
C ILE A 369 5.57 -14.16 0.30
N SER A 370 4.46 -14.28 -0.42
CA SER A 370 3.23 -14.85 0.08
C SER A 370 2.61 -15.79 -0.94
N GLY A 371 2.17 -16.99 -0.53
CA GLY A 371 1.37 -17.88 -1.39
C GLY A 371 2.08 -18.27 -2.68
N MET A 372 3.40 -18.50 -2.62
CA MET A 372 4.19 -19.02 -3.75
C MET A 372 4.48 -20.49 -3.52
N ASP A 373 3.50 -21.33 -3.80
CA ASP A 373 3.51 -22.76 -3.48
C ASP A 373 4.47 -23.57 -4.36
N GLY A 374 4.84 -23.11 -5.56
CA GLY A 374 5.82 -23.78 -6.43
C GLY A 374 7.27 -23.68 -5.93
N ILE A 375 7.59 -22.70 -5.07
CA ILE A 375 8.96 -22.47 -4.60
C ILE A 375 9.34 -23.48 -3.51
N LYS A 376 10.44 -24.21 -3.74
CA LYS A 376 11.08 -25.09 -2.74
C LYS A 376 12.26 -24.46 -2.03
N HIS A 377 13.03 -23.62 -2.72
CA HIS A 377 14.20 -22.93 -2.20
C HIS A 377 14.18 -21.46 -2.60
N ILE A 378 14.58 -20.56 -1.70
CA ILE A 378 14.62 -19.11 -1.99
C ILE A 378 15.70 -18.78 -3.03
N LEU A 379 16.86 -19.44 -2.96
CA LEU A 379 17.94 -19.27 -3.93
C LEU A 379 17.98 -20.42 -4.93
N ASN A 380 18.16 -20.04 -6.20
CA ASN A 380 18.49 -20.95 -7.27
C ASN A 380 20.01 -20.89 -7.48
N ASN A 381 20.75 -21.97 -7.19
CA ASN A 381 22.23 -21.99 -7.24
C ASN A 381 22.82 -21.98 -8.66
N SER A 382 22.24 -21.21 -9.58
CA SER A 382 22.71 -21.06 -10.95
C SER A 382 23.60 -19.82 -11.10
N ARG A 383 24.89 -20.02 -10.76
CA ARG A 383 26.06 -19.20 -11.12
C ARG A 383 26.09 -17.76 -10.60
N GLY A 384 26.84 -17.58 -9.51
CA GLY A 384 27.52 -16.33 -9.22
C GLY A 384 28.55 -16.54 -8.13
N ASN A 385 29.80 -16.15 -8.38
CA ASN A 385 30.89 -16.07 -7.39
C ASN A 385 30.62 -15.02 -6.29
N ALA A 386 29.36 -14.73 -5.98
CA ALA A 386 28.97 -13.79 -4.95
C ALA A 386 29.28 -14.41 -3.59
N LEU A 387 30.28 -13.86 -2.93
CA LEU A 387 30.62 -14.19 -1.53
C LEU A 387 29.45 -13.89 -0.57
N GLN A 388 28.45 -13.11 -1.02
CA GLN A 388 27.35 -12.61 -0.20
C GLN A 388 26.06 -12.47 -1.03
N SER A 389 24.97 -13.03 -0.50
CA SER A 389 23.60 -12.86 -1.02
C SER A 389 22.87 -11.79 -0.22
N PHE A 390 21.91 -11.11 -0.83
CA PHE A 390 21.04 -10.13 -0.16
C PHE A 390 21.81 -9.11 0.71
N PRO A 391 22.75 -8.33 0.15
CA PRO A 391 23.70 -7.53 0.91
C PRO A 391 23.05 -6.47 1.82
N ALA A 392 21.89 -5.93 1.44
CA ALA A 392 21.19 -4.86 2.16
C ALA A 392 19.87 -5.29 2.84
N LEU A 393 19.50 -6.58 2.76
CA LEU A 393 18.18 -7.04 3.22
C LEU A 393 18.06 -6.93 4.73
N ARG A 394 17.06 -6.17 5.21
CA ARG A 394 16.78 -5.92 6.63
C ARG A 394 15.50 -6.60 7.11
N GLY A 395 14.50 -6.71 6.23
CA GLY A 395 13.22 -7.36 6.51
C GLY A 395 12.95 -8.50 5.53
N LEU A 396 12.59 -9.67 6.05
CA LEU A 396 12.13 -10.80 5.25
C LEU A 396 10.78 -11.32 5.77
N ASN A 397 9.78 -11.39 4.90
CA ASN A 397 8.45 -11.89 5.23
C ASN A 397 8.08 -13.05 4.30
N LEU A 398 7.86 -14.23 4.86
CA LEU A 398 7.42 -15.42 4.16
C LEU A 398 6.04 -15.83 4.72
N TYR A 399 5.01 -15.89 3.88
CA TYR A 399 3.65 -16.26 4.28
C TYR A 399 3.08 -17.36 3.39
N SER A 400 2.49 -18.39 3.98
CA SER A 400 1.76 -19.45 3.27
C SER A 400 2.58 -20.05 2.11
N MET A 401 3.85 -20.38 2.36
CA MET A 401 4.74 -21.03 1.38
C MET A 401 4.66 -22.55 1.58
N MET A 402 3.71 -23.22 0.92
CA MET A 402 3.36 -24.59 1.29
C MET A 402 4.43 -25.64 0.98
N ASN A 403 5.28 -25.40 -0.03
CA ASN A 403 6.36 -26.32 -0.43
C ASN A 403 7.78 -25.81 -0.15
N LEU A 404 7.93 -24.71 0.59
CA LEU A 404 9.26 -24.19 0.91
C LEU A 404 9.99 -25.14 1.87
N GLU A 405 11.05 -25.78 1.37
CA GLU A 405 11.86 -26.78 2.06
C GLU A 405 13.13 -26.16 2.67
N GLY A 406 13.72 -25.15 2.02
CA GLY A 406 14.96 -24.53 2.50
C GLY A 406 15.33 -23.22 1.82
N TRP A 407 16.60 -22.82 1.98
CA TRP A 407 17.10 -21.50 1.57
C TRP A 407 17.92 -21.56 0.28
N CYS A 408 18.70 -22.61 0.10
CA CYS A 408 19.50 -22.90 -1.10
C CYS A 408 19.57 -24.42 -1.30
N VAL A 409 20.03 -24.86 -2.47
CA VAL A 409 20.29 -26.28 -2.76
C VAL A 409 21.63 -26.68 -2.13
N GLU A 410 21.64 -27.65 -1.21
CA GLU A 410 22.88 -28.16 -0.62
C GLU A 410 23.60 -29.11 -1.58
N GLU A 411 24.33 -28.58 -2.56
CA GLU A 411 25.25 -29.39 -3.39
C GLU A 411 26.56 -29.65 -2.63
N GLY A 412 26.55 -30.58 -1.67
CA GLY A 412 27.74 -31.30 -1.21
C GLY A 412 28.93 -30.49 -0.65
N ARG A 413 28.77 -29.19 -0.45
CA ARG A 413 29.76 -28.31 0.21
C ARG A 413 29.06 -27.64 1.37
N GLU A 414 29.68 -27.67 2.53
CA GLU A 414 29.37 -26.76 3.63
C GLU A 414 29.56 -25.32 3.12
N ALA A 415 28.53 -24.77 2.50
CA ALA A 415 28.55 -23.44 1.97
C ALA A 415 28.41 -22.48 3.16
N ASN A 416 29.56 -22.05 3.70
CA ASN A 416 29.71 -20.89 4.58
C ASN A 416 29.34 -19.58 3.85
N LEU A 417 28.23 -19.56 3.10
CA LEU A 417 27.72 -18.39 2.42
C LEU A 417 26.95 -17.55 3.45
N SER A 418 27.36 -16.28 3.59
CA SER A 418 26.60 -15.29 4.34
C SER A 418 25.37 -14.88 3.52
N LEU A 419 24.28 -15.65 3.67
CA LEU A 419 23.02 -15.46 2.95
C LEU A 419 22.31 -14.14 3.26
N PHE A 420 22.40 -13.69 4.51
CA PHE A 420 21.63 -12.57 5.05
C PHE A 420 22.47 -11.73 6.01
N PRO A 421 23.46 -10.97 5.52
CA PRO A 421 24.41 -10.25 6.37
C PRO A 421 23.75 -9.16 7.24
N CYS A 422 22.71 -8.49 6.73
CA CYS A 422 22.13 -7.29 7.34
C CYS A 422 20.70 -7.52 7.89
N LEU A 423 20.24 -8.77 7.97
CA LEU A 423 18.85 -9.07 8.27
C LEU A 423 18.53 -8.83 9.75
N ILE A 424 17.56 -7.95 9.99
CA ILE A 424 17.16 -7.51 11.34
C ILE A 424 15.86 -8.19 11.76
N GLN A 425 14.89 -8.28 10.84
CA GLN A 425 13.56 -8.80 11.09
C GLN A 425 13.20 -9.90 10.09
N MET A 426 12.70 -11.02 10.62
CA MET A 426 12.17 -12.12 9.82
C MET A 426 10.80 -12.56 10.35
N ASN A 427 9.82 -12.66 9.46
CA ASN A 427 8.50 -13.20 9.77
C ASN A 427 8.22 -14.38 8.85
N ILE A 428 8.00 -15.56 9.42
CA ILE A 428 7.67 -16.79 8.71
C ILE A 428 6.30 -17.23 9.20
N ARG A 429 5.32 -17.33 8.33
CA ARG A 429 3.99 -17.82 8.72
C ARG A 429 3.46 -18.83 7.74
N ARG A 430 2.87 -19.93 8.21
CA ARG A 430 2.31 -21.02 7.39
C ARG A 430 3.32 -21.56 6.36
N CYS A 431 4.53 -21.88 6.79
CA CYS A 431 5.56 -22.49 5.94
C CYS A 431 5.87 -23.91 6.45
N PRO A 432 4.99 -24.89 6.22
CA PRO A 432 4.97 -26.18 6.93
C PRO A 432 6.06 -27.16 6.51
N LYS A 433 6.86 -26.89 5.48
CA LYS A 433 7.98 -27.76 5.06
C LYS A 433 9.36 -27.19 5.42
N LEU A 434 9.43 -25.99 5.97
CA LEU A 434 10.69 -25.33 6.28
C LEU A 434 11.28 -25.90 7.57
N THR A 435 12.36 -26.68 7.44
CA THR A 435 12.99 -27.38 8.57
C THR A 435 14.32 -26.78 9.01
N THR A 436 14.95 -25.94 8.18
CA THR A 436 16.29 -25.39 8.42
C THR A 436 16.29 -23.86 8.54
N MET A 437 17.27 -23.32 9.26
CA MET A 437 17.58 -21.89 9.33
C MET A 437 19.03 -21.66 8.94
N PRO A 438 19.32 -20.65 8.11
CA PRO A 438 20.69 -20.34 7.77
C PRO A 438 21.36 -19.57 8.92
N PRO A 439 22.69 -19.41 8.90
CA PRO A 439 23.38 -18.56 9.86
C PRO A 439 23.01 -17.08 9.63
N ILE A 440 22.29 -16.48 10.59
CA ILE A 440 21.88 -15.06 10.53
C ILE A 440 22.27 -14.36 11.83
N PRO A 441 23.54 -13.96 11.99
CA PRO A 441 24.04 -13.43 13.26
C PRO A 441 23.44 -12.06 13.62
N THR A 442 22.91 -11.31 12.65
CA THR A 442 22.36 -9.96 12.83
C THR A 442 20.86 -9.92 13.19
N LEU A 443 20.17 -11.07 13.14
CA LEU A 443 18.73 -11.15 13.35
C LEU A 443 18.35 -10.72 14.77
N GLN A 444 17.49 -9.71 14.88
CA GLN A 444 17.00 -9.19 16.16
C GLN A 444 15.56 -9.61 16.44
N GLU A 445 14.74 -9.80 15.41
CA GLU A 445 13.33 -10.13 15.56
C GLU A 445 12.95 -11.30 14.65
N LEU A 446 12.45 -12.37 15.26
CA LEU A 446 11.93 -13.53 14.55
C LEU A 446 10.49 -13.81 14.98
N SER A 447 9.57 -13.86 14.03
CA SER A 447 8.20 -14.31 14.24
C SER A 447 7.91 -15.55 13.41
N MET A 448 7.48 -16.64 14.05
CA MET A 448 7.10 -17.89 13.40
C MET A 448 5.65 -18.24 13.74
N GLU A 449 4.75 -18.18 12.77
CA GLU A 449 3.32 -18.44 13.00
C GLU A 449 2.79 -19.61 12.16
N GLN A 450 2.25 -20.69 12.74
CA GLN A 450 1.66 -21.83 12.01
C GLN A 450 2.63 -22.49 11.01
N SER A 451 3.94 -22.34 11.24
CA SER A 451 4.98 -22.84 10.34
C SER A 451 5.54 -24.20 10.77
N PHE A 452 5.31 -24.63 12.01
CA PHE A 452 5.74 -25.94 12.49
C PHE A 452 4.54 -26.87 12.64
N CYS A 453 4.63 -28.06 12.04
CA CYS A 453 3.77 -29.19 12.43
C CYS A 453 4.38 -29.92 13.65
N LYS A 454 3.59 -30.73 14.36
CA LYS A 454 4.05 -31.47 15.55
C LYS A 454 5.33 -32.30 15.30
N THR A 455 5.49 -32.86 14.11
CA THR A 455 6.66 -33.69 13.75
C THR A 455 7.91 -32.87 13.39
N GLN A 456 7.78 -31.60 13.01
CA GLN A 456 8.93 -30.72 12.81
C GLN A 456 9.48 -30.17 14.11
N ILE A 457 8.61 -29.97 15.09
CA ILE A 457 9.02 -29.55 16.43
C ILE A 457 9.97 -30.59 17.05
N SER A 458 9.72 -31.88 16.82
CA SER A 458 10.59 -32.95 17.31
C SER A 458 11.92 -33.07 16.54
N LEU A 459 12.00 -32.56 15.30
CA LEU A 459 13.26 -32.44 14.54
C LEU A 459 14.07 -31.23 15.01
N VAL A 460 13.41 -30.07 15.13
CA VAL A 460 14.02 -28.83 15.67
C VAL A 460 14.54 -29.07 17.10
N SER A 461 13.83 -29.86 17.91
CA SER A 461 14.26 -30.23 19.26
C SER A 461 15.45 -31.17 19.29
N LYS A 462 15.48 -32.18 18.41
CA LYS A 462 16.57 -33.15 18.34
C LYS A 462 17.86 -32.54 17.84
N GLU A 463 17.79 -31.58 16.90
CA GLU A 463 18.99 -31.07 16.26
C GLU A 463 19.73 -29.98 17.05
N ARG A 464 19.13 -29.32 18.05
CA ARG A 464 19.76 -28.23 18.85
C ARG A 464 20.47 -27.14 18.01
N ARG A 465 20.22 -27.06 16.70
CA ARG A 465 20.96 -26.24 15.72
C ARG A 465 20.16 -25.03 15.24
N PHE A 466 18.83 -25.11 15.26
CA PHE A 466 17.95 -24.15 14.59
C PHE A 466 18.12 -22.70 15.11
N PHE A 467 18.28 -22.50 16.42
CA PHE A 467 18.44 -21.17 17.02
C PHE A 467 19.89 -20.84 17.43
N LYS A 468 20.80 -21.83 17.39
CA LYS A 468 22.18 -21.72 17.89
C LYS A 468 22.98 -20.58 17.24
N HIS A 469 22.64 -20.22 16.00
CA HIS A 469 23.33 -19.20 15.22
C HIS A 469 22.76 -17.78 15.38
N LEU A 470 21.63 -17.61 16.08
CA LEU A 470 20.90 -16.34 16.20
C LEU A 470 21.32 -15.54 17.44
N LYS A 471 22.61 -15.23 17.54
CA LYS A 471 23.20 -14.60 18.74
C LYS A 471 22.67 -13.20 19.07
N SER A 472 22.18 -12.45 18.08
CA SER A 472 21.67 -11.07 18.27
C SER A 472 20.16 -11.00 18.53
N LEU A 473 19.48 -12.15 18.65
CA LEU A 473 18.03 -12.21 18.72
C LEU A 473 17.51 -11.50 19.98
N ARG A 474 16.64 -10.52 19.83
CA ARG A 474 16.06 -9.76 20.96
C ARG A 474 14.60 -10.11 21.21
N ARG A 475 13.89 -10.51 20.16
CA ARG A 475 12.48 -10.91 20.19
C ARG A 475 12.28 -12.18 19.37
N LEU A 476 11.78 -13.22 20.01
CA LEU A 476 11.25 -14.41 19.35
C LEU A 476 9.76 -14.51 19.64
N LYS A 477 8.94 -14.61 18.59
CA LYS A 477 7.50 -14.87 18.64
C LYS A 477 7.21 -16.19 17.95
N ILE A 478 6.63 -17.17 18.65
CA ILE A 478 6.22 -18.46 18.05
C ILE A 478 4.73 -18.70 18.34
N ASN A 479 3.94 -19.07 17.34
CA ASN A 479 2.51 -19.41 17.49
C ASN A 479 1.99 -20.32 16.35
N PRO A 480 1.59 -21.58 16.56
CA PRO A 480 1.41 -22.22 17.85
C PRO A 480 2.76 -22.70 18.40
N CYS A 481 2.88 -22.70 19.73
CA CYS A 481 4.06 -23.22 20.41
C CYS A 481 3.65 -24.41 21.30
N THR A 482 4.42 -25.50 21.25
CA THR A 482 4.21 -26.68 22.12
C THR A 482 5.01 -26.54 23.41
N GLU A 483 4.61 -27.24 24.47
CA GLU A 483 5.36 -27.26 25.74
C GLU A 483 6.80 -27.78 25.57
N GLU A 484 7.03 -28.74 24.67
CA GLU A 484 8.37 -29.24 24.35
C GLU A 484 9.29 -28.11 23.84
N LEU A 485 8.79 -27.26 22.92
CA LEU A 485 9.53 -26.09 22.42
C LEU A 485 9.84 -25.07 23.52
N VAL A 486 8.89 -24.86 24.44
CA VAL A 486 9.08 -23.98 25.59
C VAL A 486 10.23 -24.48 26.47
N LEU A 487 10.26 -25.77 26.79
CA LEU A 487 11.29 -26.38 27.65
C LEU A 487 12.68 -26.30 27.01
N LEU A 488 12.78 -26.59 25.71
CA LEU A 488 14.05 -26.49 24.98
C LEU A 488 14.60 -25.07 24.95
N LEU A 489 13.73 -24.08 24.76
CA LEU A 489 14.10 -22.67 24.77
C LEU A 489 14.39 -22.16 26.19
N ALA A 490 13.83 -22.78 27.24
CA ALA A 490 14.12 -22.41 28.63
C ALA A 490 15.50 -22.94 29.10
N ASP A 491 15.94 -24.09 28.57
CA ASP A 491 17.25 -24.68 28.90
C ASP A 491 18.43 -23.88 28.33
N GLU A 492 18.22 -23.13 27.24
CA GLU A 492 19.20 -22.15 26.78
C GLU A 492 19.16 -20.93 27.72
N LYS A 493 20.18 -20.85 28.59
CA LYS A 493 20.36 -19.89 29.72
C LYS A 493 20.26 -18.37 29.40
N ASN A 494 19.83 -17.98 28.20
CA ASN A 494 19.76 -16.60 27.72
C ASN A 494 18.33 -16.10 27.44
N PHE A 495 17.29 -16.88 27.72
CA PHE A 495 15.92 -16.58 27.28
C PHE A 495 14.96 -16.31 28.45
N GLN A 496 14.46 -15.07 28.57
CA GLN A 496 13.29 -14.79 29.42
C GLN A 496 12.00 -15.08 28.65
N VAL A 497 11.30 -16.15 29.03
CA VAL A 497 10.06 -16.61 28.39
C VAL A 497 8.86 -15.93 29.03
N SER A 498 8.19 -15.04 28.31
CA SER A 498 6.88 -14.51 28.73
C SER A 498 5.75 -15.22 27.98
N ARG A 499 4.79 -15.78 28.73
CA ARG A 499 3.61 -16.46 28.18
C ARG A 499 2.46 -15.46 28.05
N HIS A 500 2.01 -15.19 26.83
CA HIS A 500 0.76 -14.47 26.60
C HIS A 500 -0.29 -15.43 26.06
N GLY A 501 -1.32 -15.69 26.88
CA GLY A 501 -2.49 -16.46 26.47
C GLY A 501 -3.47 -15.58 25.70
N VAL A 502 -3.84 -16.00 24.50
CA VAL A 502 -5.01 -15.44 23.80
C VAL A 502 -6.16 -16.41 24.03
N PHE A 503 -7.06 -16.09 24.96
CA PHE A 503 -8.29 -16.86 25.16
C PHE A 503 -9.26 -16.58 24.00
N GLY A 504 -9.18 -17.38 22.94
CA GLY A 504 -10.22 -17.51 21.92
C GLY A 504 -11.30 -18.49 22.36
N ALA A 505 -12.54 -18.31 21.87
CA ALA A 505 -13.77 -18.98 22.27
C ALA A 505 -13.68 -20.51 22.52
N ARG A 506 -14.63 -21.01 23.34
CA ARG A 506 -14.73 -22.30 24.07
C ARG A 506 -14.25 -23.62 23.43
N ASN A 507 -13.81 -23.67 22.17
CA ASN A 507 -13.30 -24.88 21.50
C ASN A 507 -11.92 -24.70 20.81
N ALA A 508 -11.20 -23.60 21.03
CA ALA A 508 -9.84 -23.43 20.50
C ALA A 508 -8.78 -24.03 21.45
N THR A 509 -7.90 -24.89 20.94
CA THR A 509 -6.68 -25.32 21.63
C THR A 509 -5.91 -24.09 22.11
N PRO A 510 -5.46 -24.02 23.38
CA PRO A 510 -4.72 -22.87 23.88
C PRO A 510 -3.42 -22.75 23.09
N TYR A 511 -3.29 -21.67 22.33
CA TYR A 511 -2.07 -21.34 21.62
C TYR A 511 -1.35 -20.24 22.38
N PHE A 512 -0.13 -20.53 22.82
CA PHE A 512 0.70 -19.59 23.56
C PHE A 512 1.50 -18.74 22.58
N THR A 513 1.49 -17.42 22.78
CA THR A 513 2.54 -16.57 22.23
C THR A 513 3.66 -16.53 23.25
N ILE A 514 4.82 -17.03 22.88
CA ILE A 514 6.05 -16.76 23.64
C ILE A 514 6.62 -15.46 23.09
N GLN A 515 6.88 -14.49 23.96
CA GLN A 515 7.85 -13.42 23.67
C GLN A 515 9.10 -13.71 24.48
N ILE A 516 10.20 -13.99 23.77
CA ILE A 516 11.50 -14.15 24.40
C ILE A 516 12.27 -12.84 24.32
N ARG A 517 12.69 -12.31 25.47
CA ARG A 517 13.62 -11.18 25.56
C ARG A 517 14.97 -11.70 26.04
N ILE A 518 16.01 -11.56 25.23
CA ILE A 518 17.38 -11.83 25.70
C ILE A 518 17.78 -10.66 26.60
N VAL A 519 17.95 -10.94 27.89
CA VAL A 519 18.59 -10.02 28.82
C VAL A 519 20.06 -10.39 28.79
N SER A 520 20.92 -9.52 28.27
CA SER A 520 22.36 -9.71 28.45
C SER A 520 22.63 -9.68 29.95
N LEU A 521 23.06 -10.80 30.52
CA LEU A 521 23.72 -10.78 31.82
C LEU A 521 25.03 -10.01 31.62
N SER A 522 25.06 -8.77 32.13
CA SER A 522 26.27 -7.96 32.27
C SER A 522 27.25 -8.62 33.22
#